data_AF-A0AAD5R385-F1
#
_entry.id   AF-A0AAD5R385-F1
#
_cell.length_a   1.000
_cell.length_b   1.000
_cell.length_c   1.000
_cell.angle_alpha   90.00
_cell.angle_beta   90.00
_cell.angle_gamma   90.00
#
_symmetry.space_group_name_H-M   'P 1'
#
loop_
_entity.id
_entity.type
_entity.pdbx_description
1 polymer ?
#
loop_
_entity_poly.entity_id
_entity_poly.type
_entity_poly.pdbx_seq_one_letter_code
_entity_poly.pdbx_strand_id
1 'polypeptide(L)' 'MLKKLNEAGKKIGLRINRIKTQFIKNQWFSDKHIRLDGFLITETFSHEYLGRLLIKENSMKEELDRRRKAA' A
#
# COMPACT_ATOMS: atom_id res chain seq x y z
N MET A 1 4.10 -9.32 -3.16
CA MET A 1 3.09 -8.73 -4.07
C MET A 1 3.67 -7.56 -4.89
N LEU A 2 4.20 -6.51 -4.24
CA LEU A 2 4.65 -5.29 -4.93
C LEU A 2 5.71 -5.50 -6.03
N LYS A 3 6.72 -6.35 -5.79
CA LYS A 3 7.73 -6.71 -6.80
C LYS A 3 7.10 -7.32 -8.05
N LYS A 4 6.18 -8.28 -7.87
CA LYS A 4 5.45 -8.92 -8.98
C LYS A 4 4.62 -7.91 -9.78
N LEU A 5 3.97 -6.95 -9.10
CA LEU A 5 3.24 -5.86 -9.77
C LEU A 5 4.18 -4.96 -10.59
N ASN A 6 5.34 -4.61 -10.02
CA ASN A 6 6.35 -3.82 -10.74
C ASN A 6 6.87 -4.56 -11.97
N GLU A 7 7.13 -5.86 -11.87
CA GLU A 7 7.55 -6.70 -13.00
C GLU A 7 6.46 -6.81 -14.08
N ALA A 8 5.22 -7.06 -13.69
CA ALA A 8 4.08 -7.12 -14.62
C ALA A 8 3.86 -5.77 -15.32
N GLY A 9 3.92 -4.66 -14.57
CA GLY A 9 3.84 -3.31 -15.13
C GLY A 9 4.95 -3.03 -16.13
N LYS A 10 6.20 -3.38 -15.80
CA LYS A 10 7.35 -3.19 -16.70
C LYS A 10 7.17 -3.89 -18.04
N LYS A 11 6.57 -5.08 -18.06
CA LYS A 11 6.28 -5.82 -19.31
C LYS A 11 5.37 -5.07 -20.27
N ILE A 12 4.49 -4.21 -19.76
CA ILE A 12 3.56 -3.39 -20.55
C ILE A 12 3.99 -1.91 -20.60
N GLY A 13 5.23 -1.60 -20.21
CA GLY A 13 5.77 -0.23 -20.25
C GLY A 13 5.41 0.65 -19.05
N LEU A 14 4.70 0.13 -18.04
CA LEU A 14 4.39 0.85 -16.81
C LEU A 14 5.50 0.72 -15.77
N ARG A 15 5.66 1.75 -14.93
CA ARG A 15 6.63 1.76 -13.83
C ARG A 15 6.00 2.35 -12.58
N ILE A 16 6.30 1.75 -11.43
CA ILE A 16 5.89 2.29 -10.13
C ILE A 16 6.73 3.53 -9.83
N ASN A 17 6.08 4.66 -9.54
CA ASN A 17 6.77 5.86 -9.10
C ASN A 17 7.18 5.70 -7.62
N ARG A 18 8.47 5.41 -7.41
CA ARG A 18 9.03 5.13 -6.08
C ARG A 18 8.97 6.33 -5.12
N ILE A 19 8.96 7.56 -5.64
CA ILE A 19 8.92 8.79 -4.83
C ILE A 19 7.49 9.06 -4.32
N LYS A 20 6.50 8.82 -5.18
CA LYS A 20 5.08 9.03 -4.85
C LYS A 20 4.45 7.84 -4.14
N THR A 21 5.06 6.66 -4.24
CA THR A 21 4.53 5.46 -3.58
C THR A 21 4.92 5.48 -2.11
N GLN A 22 3.91 5.33 -1.25
CA GLN A 22 4.08 5.17 0.18
C GLN A 22 3.36 3.90 0.64
N PHE A 23 3.71 3.39 1.81
CA PHE A 23 3.04 2.23 2.41
C PHE A 23 2.76 2.43 3.89
N ILE A 24 1.69 1.81 4.37
CA ILE A 24 1.34 1.76 5.79
C ILE A 24 1.74 0.38 6.32
N LYS A 25 2.45 0.33 7.43
CA LYS A 25 2.76 -0.92 8.15
C LYS A 25 1.70 -1.22 9.19
N ASN A 26 1.27 -2.47 9.26
CA ASN A 26 0.44 -2.98 10.35
C ASN A 26 1.25 -3.94 11.25
N GLN A 27 0.64 -4.42 12.34
CA GLN A 27 1.25 -5.36 13.28
C GLN A 27 1.65 -6.73 12.66
N TRP A 28 1.09 -7.07 11.49
CA TRP A 28 1.41 -8.30 10.76
C TRP A 28 2.57 -8.11 9.77
N PHE A 29 3.12 -6.89 9.65
CA PHE A 29 4.24 -6.62 8.79
C PHE A 29 5.56 -6.97 9.50
N SER A 30 6.14 -8.12 9.16
CA SER A 30 7.37 -8.63 9.77
C SER A 30 8.63 -7.89 9.33
N ASP A 31 8.62 -7.31 8.12
CA ASP A 31 9.82 -6.74 7.53
C ASP A 31 10.10 -5.33 8.05
N LYS A 32 11.38 -5.00 8.24
CA LYS A 32 11.77 -3.66 8.69
C LYS A 32 11.51 -2.60 7.61
N HIS A 33 11.65 -2.95 6.33
CA HIS A 33 11.57 -2.02 5.21
C HIS A 33 11.09 -2.70 3.92
N ILE A 34 10.35 -1.95 3.08
CA ILE A 34 10.03 -2.38 1.72
C ILE A 34 11.07 -1.82 0.74
N ARG A 35 11.69 -2.72 -0.03
CA ARG A 35 12.62 -2.36 -1.11
C ARG A 35 12.06 -2.72 -2.48
N LEU A 36 12.12 -1.76 -3.41
CA LEU A 36 11.77 -1.95 -4.82
C LEU A 36 12.94 -1.50 -5.71
N ASP A 37 13.48 -2.44 -6.49
CA ASP A 37 14.66 -2.22 -7.35
C ASP A 37 15.84 -1.56 -6.59
N GLY A 38 16.06 -1.97 -5.35
CA GLY A 38 17.13 -1.42 -4.47
C GLY A 38 16.76 -0.15 -3.70
N PHE A 39 15.65 0.51 -4.04
CA PHE A 39 15.20 1.73 -3.36
C PHE A 39 14.24 1.41 -2.22
N LEU A 40 14.38 2.15 -1.11
CA LEU A 40 13.42 2.16 -0.02
C LEU A 40 12.15 2.90 -0.45
N ILE A 41 11.00 2.28 -0.21
CA ILE A 41 9.71 2.98 -0.29
C ILE A 41 9.48 3.67 1.05
N THR A 42 8.85 4.84 1.03
CA THR A 42 8.56 5.62 2.23
C THR A 42 7.39 5.02 3.00
N GLU A 43 7.56 4.84 4.31
CA GLU A 43 6.47 4.48 5.22
C GLU A 43 5.64 5.72 5.56
N THR A 44 4.32 5.58 5.61
CA THR A 44 3.38 6.62 6.06
C THR A 44 2.47 6.08 7.16
N PHE A 45 1.92 6.99 7.96
CA PHE A 45 0.99 6.67 9.05
C PHE A 45 -0.48 6.83 8.63
N SER A 46 -0.73 7.56 7.55
CA SER A 46 -2.06 7.86 7.07
C SER A 46 -2.16 7.85 5.55
N HIS A 47 -3.34 7.49 5.06
CA HIS A 47 -3.71 7.58 3.66
C HIS A 47 -5.17 7.99 3.56
N GLU A 48 -5.47 8.99 2.74
CA GLU A 48 -6.86 9.33 2.46
C GLU A 48 -7.38 8.43 1.34
N TYR A 49 -8.40 7.63 1.65
CA TYR A 49 -9.05 6.74 0.71
C TYR A 49 -10.55 7.02 0.69
N LEU A 50 -11.07 7.43 -0.46
CA LEU A 50 -12.48 7.74 -0.67
C LEU A 50 -13.04 8.76 0.36
N GLY A 51 -12.26 9.80 0.66
CA GLY A 51 -12.62 10.84 1.63
C GLY A 51 -12.54 10.40 3.10
N ARG A 52 -11.91 9.25 3.38
CA ARG A 52 -11.67 8.75 4.74
C ARG A 52 -10.19 8.62 5.03
N LEU A 53 -9.80 9.04 6.22
CA LEU A 53 -8.43 8.86 6.69
C LEU A 53 -8.23 7.42 7.19
N LEU A 54 -7.42 6.64 6.48
CA LEU A 54 -6.92 5.36 6.93
C LEU A 54 -5.59 5.57 7.66
N ILE A 55 -5.63 5.51 8.98
CA ILE A 55 -4.43 5.54 9.82
C ILE A 55 -3.97 4.12 10.17
N LYS A 56 -2.72 3.98 10.61
CA LYS A 56 -2.13 2.71 11.05
C LYS A 56 -2.95 1.99 12.13
N GLU A 57 -3.52 2.72 13.09
CA GLU A 57 -4.38 2.13 14.12
C GLU A 57 -5.79 1.81 13.61
N ASN A 58 -6.22 2.42 12.51
CA ASN A 58 -7.55 2.14 11.96
C ASN A 58 -7.54 0.75 11.37
N SER A 59 -8.36 -0.12 11.94
CA SER A 59 -8.58 -1.43 11.38
C SER A 59 -9.20 -1.26 10.00
N MET A 60 -8.56 -1.84 8.98
CA MET A 60 -9.19 -2.04 7.65
C MET A 60 -10.57 -2.71 7.74
N LYS A 61 -10.92 -3.28 8.90
CA LYS A 61 -12.24 -3.82 9.22
C LYS A 61 -13.38 -2.88 8.87
N GLU A 62 -13.29 -1.57 9.11
CA GLU A 62 -14.38 -0.65 8.74
C GLU A 62 -14.57 -0.54 7.22
N GLU A 63 -13.47 -0.41 6.47
CA GLU A 63 -13.52 -0.35 5.01
C GLU A 63 -13.94 -1.71 4.41
N LEU A 64 -13.50 -2.82 5.01
CA LEU A 64 -13.92 -4.17 4.62
C LEU A 64 -15.40 -4.41 4.90
N ASP A 65 -15.92 -3.95 6.04
CA ASP A 65 -17.34 -4.05 6.39
C ASP A 65 -18.20 -3.19 5.47
N ARG A 66 -17.74 -1.98 5.13
CA ARG A 66 -18.38 -1.13 4.12
C ARG A 66 -18.47 -1.83 2.76
N ARG A 67 -17.38 -2.45 2.30
CA ARG A 67 -17.36 -3.20 1.03
C ARG A 67 -18.32 -4.40 1.06
N ARG A 68 -18.44 -5.09 2.20
CA ARG A 68 -19.41 -6.19 2.37
C ARG A 68 -20.85 -5.71 2.29
N LYS A 69 -21.17 -4.53 2.83
CA LYS A 69 -22.51 -3.93 2.78
C LYS A 69 -22.91 -3.39 1.40
N ALA A 70 -21.92 -3.07 0.56
CA ALA A 70 -22.14 -2.53 -0.78
C ALA A 70 -22.19 -3.61 -1.88
N ALA A 71 -21.87 -4.86 -1.54
CA ALA A 71 -21.95 -6.02 -2.42
C ALA A 71 -23.26 -6.77 -2.20
#